data_AF-A0A562NKM4-F1
#
_entry.id   AF-A0A562NKM4-F1
#
_cell.length_a   1.000
_cell.length_b   1.000
_cell.length_c   1.000
_cell.angle_alpha   90.00
_cell.angle_beta   90.00
_cell.angle_gamma   90.00
#
_symmetry.space_group_name_H-M   'P 1'
#
loop_
_entity.id
_entity.type
_entity.pdbx_description
1 polymer ?
#
loop_
_entity_poly.entity_id
_entity_poly.type
_entity_poly.pdbx_seq_one_letter_code
_entity_poly.pdbx_strand_id
1 'polypeptide(L)'
;MTDRTAALRALIEAVEAGRDEDIDLLACEIWHMDGMCREPLDAYNGSLDAAKALHQALLPGWDYTVGWATGRRHPVASVWPHDDNHAEINVESDTPARAWLICILRACLSQQEAA
;
A
#
# COMPACT_ATOMS: atom_id res chain seq x y z
N MET A 1 0.77 7.68 -22.44
CA MET A 1 0.06 6.82 -21.47
C MET A 1 1.13 6.08 -20.71
N THR A 2 1.45 6.56 -19.52
CA THR A 2 2.38 5.86 -18.65
C THR A 2 1.78 4.52 -18.27
N ASP A 3 2.60 3.48 -18.28
CA ASP A 3 2.18 2.15 -17.84
C ASP A 3 1.86 2.22 -16.34
N ARG A 4 0.57 2.06 -15.98
CA ARG A 4 0.09 2.13 -14.59
C ARG A 4 0.85 1.14 -13.70
N THR A 5 1.24 0.00 -14.25
CA THR A 5 2.04 -1.03 -13.59
C THR A 5 3.44 -0.50 -13.26
N ALA A 6 4.07 0.22 -14.20
CA ALA A 6 5.39 0.80 -14.00
C ALA A 6 5.36 1.94 -12.97
N ALA A 7 4.33 2.80 -13.02
CA ALA A 7 4.14 3.85 -12.02
C ALA A 7 3.92 3.25 -10.61
N LEU A 8 3.14 2.17 -10.49
CA LEU A 8 2.90 1.50 -9.23
C LEU A 8 4.18 0.85 -8.67
N ARG A 9 5.01 0.22 -9.52
CA ARG A 9 6.32 -0.30 -9.10
C ARG A 9 7.24 0.83 -8.62
N ALA A 10 7.28 1.96 -9.31
CA ALA A 10 8.06 3.12 -8.90
C ALA A 10 7.58 3.67 -7.55
N LEU A 11 6.27 3.71 -7.31
CA LEU A 11 5.71 4.14 -6.03
C LEU A 11 6.07 3.18 -4.90
N ILE A 12 5.99 1.87 -5.13
CA ILE A 12 6.43 0.86 -4.15
C ILE A 12 7.90 1.10 -3.78
N GLU A 13 8.77 1.28 -4.77
CA GLU A 13 10.20 1.52 -4.54
C GLU A 13 10.44 2.81 -3.76
N ALA A 14 9.74 3.91 -4.07
CA ALA A 14 9.86 5.17 -3.35
C ALA A 14 9.42 5.03 -1.88
N VAL A 15 8.30 4.37 -1.63
CA VAL A 15 7.79 4.10 -0.27
C VAL A 15 8.76 3.21 0.51
N GLU A 16 9.36 2.20 -0.10
CA GLU A 16 10.34 1.32 0.55
C GLU A 16 11.66 2.04 0.84
N ALA A 17 12.13 2.87 -0.11
CA ALA A 17 13.35 3.66 0.04
C ALA A 17 13.20 4.86 0.99
N GLY A 18 11.96 5.26 1.30
CA GLY A 18 11.70 6.40 2.16
C GLY A 18 11.86 7.75 1.46
N ARG A 19 11.56 7.82 0.16
CA ARG A 19 11.61 9.04 -0.66
C ARG A 19 10.23 9.68 -0.68
N ASP A 20 10.00 10.67 0.18
CA ASP A 20 8.72 11.37 0.31
C ASP A 20 8.39 12.25 -0.91
N GLU A 21 9.41 12.89 -1.49
CA GLU A 21 9.31 13.80 -2.63
C GLU A 21 8.71 13.16 -3.90
N ASP A 22 8.85 11.85 -4.06
CA ASP A 22 8.34 11.11 -5.22
C ASP A 22 6.90 10.59 -5.01
N ILE A 23 6.46 10.43 -3.75
CA ILE A 23 5.22 9.70 -3.42
C ILE A 23 3.98 10.45 -3.89
N ASP A 24 3.88 11.76 -3.65
CA ASP A 24 2.72 12.57 -4.03
C ASP A 24 2.53 12.62 -5.56
N LEU A 25 3.63 12.81 -6.28
CA LEU A 25 3.65 12.88 -7.74
C LEU A 25 3.23 11.54 -8.36
N LEU A 26 3.81 10.43 -7.88
CA LEU A 26 3.50 9.09 -8.37
C LEU A 26 2.07 8.66 -7.99
N ALA A 27 1.62 8.96 -6.78
CA ALA A 27 0.25 8.68 -6.34
C ALA A 27 -0.78 9.42 -7.21
N CYS A 28 -0.55 10.70 -7.48
CA CYS A 28 -1.41 11.45 -8.40
C CYS A 28 -1.37 10.87 -9.81
N GLU A 29 -0.23 10.45 -10.34
CA GLU A 29 -0.18 9.84 -11.67
C GLU A 29 -1.08 8.59 -11.78
N ILE A 30 -1.18 7.80 -10.70
CA ILE A 30 -1.95 6.56 -10.68
C ILE A 30 -3.44 6.80 -10.38
N TRP A 31 -3.77 7.72 -9.47
CA TRP A 31 -5.12 7.86 -8.89
C TRP A 31 -5.71 9.28 -8.94
N HIS A 32 -5.19 10.18 -9.78
CA HIS A 32 -5.72 11.55 -9.91
C HIS A 32 -7.24 11.59 -10.09
N MET A 33 -7.78 10.70 -10.93
CA MET A 33 -9.21 10.65 -11.26
C MET A 33 -10.07 10.09 -10.12
N ASP A 34 -9.47 9.33 -9.21
CA ASP A 34 -10.15 8.72 -8.07
C ASP A 34 -10.12 9.64 -6.82
N GLY A 35 -9.45 10.81 -6.92
CA GLY A 35 -9.31 11.77 -5.82
C GLY A 35 -8.32 11.35 -4.74
N MET A 36 -7.60 10.24 -4.92
CA MET A 36 -6.79 9.59 -3.89
C MET A 36 -5.29 9.95 -3.93
N CYS A 37 -4.96 11.18 -4.31
CA CYS A 37 -3.56 11.61 -4.42
C CYS A 37 -2.85 11.70 -3.05
N ARG A 38 -3.58 12.07 -1.99
CA ARG A 38 -2.97 12.47 -0.72
C ARG A 38 -2.80 11.30 0.24
N GLU A 39 -3.68 10.33 0.14
CA GLU A 39 -3.77 9.20 1.05
C GLU A 39 -2.49 8.36 1.04
N PRO A 40 -1.78 8.13 -0.09
CA PRO A 40 -0.50 7.43 -0.06
C PRO A 40 0.58 8.20 0.70
N LEU A 41 0.64 9.52 0.53
CA LEU A 41 1.58 10.38 1.26
C LEU A 41 1.23 10.43 2.76
N ASP A 42 -0.04 10.59 3.09
CA ASP A 42 -0.49 10.63 4.48
C ASP A 42 -0.26 9.28 5.19
N ALA A 43 -0.50 8.16 4.50
CA ALA A 43 -0.20 6.82 5.01
C ALA A 43 1.31 6.59 5.19
N TYR A 44 2.12 7.05 4.24
CA TYR A 44 3.58 7.04 4.33
C TYR A 44 4.06 7.80 5.58
N ASN A 45 3.47 8.97 5.85
CA ASN A 45 3.74 9.80 7.02
C ASN A 45 3.13 9.26 8.33
N GLY A 46 2.51 8.08 8.33
CA GLY A 46 2.05 7.40 9.54
C GLY A 46 0.54 7.41 9.77
N SER A 47 -0.27 7.97 8.87
CA SER A 47 -1.73 8.01 9.03
C SER A 47 -2.37 6.65 8.74
N LEU A 48 -2.83 5.97 9.81
CA LEU A 48 -3.59 4.73 9.69
C LEU A 48 -4.96 4.94 9.03
N ASP A 49 -5.57 6.11 9.23
CA ASP A 49 -6.86 6.43 8.61
C ASP A 49 -6.71 6.57 7.09
N ALA A 50 -5.62 7.17 6.62
CA ALA A 50 -5.30 7.25 5.20
C ALA A 50 -5.00 5.88 4.60
N ALA A 51 -4.20 5.06 5.29
CA ALA A 51 -3.93 3.68 4.86
C ALA A 51 -5.21 2.83 4.76
N LYS A 52 -6.12 2.99 5.74
CA LYS A 52 -7.42 2.31 5.73
C LYS A 52 -8.31 2.80 4.58
N ALA A 53 -8.38 4.10 4.34
CA ALA A 53 -9.15 4.66 3.24
C ALA A 53 -8.67 4.11 1.88
N LEU A 54 -7.35 4.05 1.67
CA LEU A 54 -6.75 3.42 0.49
C LEU A 54 -7.10 1.96 0.37
N HIS A 55 -6.96 1.18 1.46
CA HIS A 55 -7.28 -0.24 1.44
C HIS A 55 -8.73 -0.46 1.00
N GLN A 56 -9.68 0.27 1.59
CA GLN A 56 -11.10 0.14 1.28
C GLN A 56 -11.43 0.52 -0.16
N ALA A 57 -10.72 1.51 -0.72
CA ALA A 57 -10.94 1.96 -2.08
C ALA A 57 -10.30 1.05 -3.14
N LEU A 58 -9.08 0.56 -2.88
CA LEU A 58 -8.28 -0.16 -3.87
C LEU A 58 -8.42 -1.68 -3.78
N LEU A 59 -8.75 -2.21 -2.62
CA LEU A 59 -8.81 -3.65 -2.36
C LEU A 59 -10.17 -4.08 -1.79
N PRO A 60 -11.28 -3.82 -2.51
CA PRO A 60 -12.59 -4.30 -2.07
C PRO A 60 -12.59 -5.84 -1.99
N GLY A 61 -13.06 -6.38 -0.86
CA GLY A 61 -13.08 -7.82 -0.63
C GLY A 61 -11.73 -8.42 -0.21
N TRP A 62 -10.78 -7.58 0.21
CA TRP A 62 -9.57 -8.03 0.89
C TRP A 62 -9.70 -7.80 2.40
N ASP A 63 -9.10 -8.70 3.16
CA ASP A 63 -8.94 -8.57 4.60
C ASP A 63 -7.54 -8.07 4.93
N TYR A 64 -7.37 -7.60 6.16
CA TYR A 64 -6.09 -7.10 6.64
C TYR A 64 -5.88 -7.31 8.14
N THR A 65 -4.61 -7.38 8.54
CA THR A 65 -4.18 -7.15 9.93
C THR A 65 -3.03 -6.16 9.96
N VAL A 66 -3.02 -5.30 10.96
CA VAL A 66 -1.95 -4.30 11.17
C VAL A 66 -1.67 -4.21 12.66
N GLY A 67 -0.41 -4.30 13.05
CA GLY A 67 -0.03 -4.16 14.44
C GLY A 67 1.38 -4.61 14.75
N TRP A 68 1.60 -4.96 16.01
CA TRP A 68 2.88 -5.46 16.49
C TRP A 68 2.79 -6.97 16.70
N ALA A 69 3.71 -7.70 16.07
CA ALA A 69 3.85 -9.14 16.32
C ALA A 69 4.84 -9.38 17.47
N THR A 70 4.50 -10.30 18.37
CA THR A 70 5.35 -10.66 19.51
C THR A 70 6.75 -11.04 19.04
N GLY A 71 7.77 -10.40 19.64
CA GLY A 71 9.18 -10.65 19.31
C GLY A 71 9.70 -9.90 18.08
N ARG A 72 8.88 -9.09 17.41
CA ARG A 72 9.32 -8.26 16.27
C ARG A 72 9.73 -6.86 16.71
N ARG A 73 10.77 -6.32 16.06
CA ARG A 73 11.29 -4.97 16.31
C ARG A 73 10.51 -3.88 15.58
N HIS A 74 9.78 -4.27 14.55
CA HIS A 74 9.03 -3.38 13.67
C HIS A 74 7.55 -3.83 13.61
N PRO A 75 6.61 -2.90 13.42
CA PRO A 75 5.23 -3.24 13.14
C PRO A 75 5.11 -3.99 11.81
N VAL A 76 4.07 -4.81 11.72
CA VAL A 76 3.77 -5.67 10.57
C VAL A 76 2.37 -5.35 10.06
N ALA A 77 2.21 -5.41 8.76
CA ALA A 77 0.92 -5.45 8.10
C ALA A 77 0.82 -6.70 7.22
N SER A 78 -0.40 -7.25 7.13
CA SER A 78 -0.77 -8.29 6.20
C SER A 78 -2.05 -7.90 5.48
N VAL A 79 -2.13 -8.18 4.18
CA VAL A 79 -3.37 -8.09 3.38
C VAL A 79 -3.55 -9.37 2.58
N TRP A 80 -4.78 -9.84 2.40
CA TRP A 80 -5.10 -11.03 1.62
C TRP A 80 -6.51 -10.96 1.02
N PRO A 81 -6.80 -11.60 -0.12
CA PRO A 81 -8.16 -11.75 -0.63
C PRO A 81 -9.03 -12.52 0.38
N HIS A 82 -10.26 -12.07 0.63
CA HIS A 82 -11.17 -12.72 1.59
C HIS A 82 -11.40 -14.21 1.29
N ASP A 83 -11.43 -14.57 0.01
CA ASP A 83 -11.69 -15.92 -0.46
C ASP A 83 -10.43 -16.80 -0.62
N ASP A 84 -9.23 -16.23 -0.43
CA ASP A 84 -7.96 -16.96 -0.57
C ASP A 84 -6.84 -16.41 0.33
N ASN A 85 -6.76 -16.92 1.55
CA ASN A 85 -5.72 -16.54 2.50
C ASN A 85 -4.31 -17.03 2.10
N HIS A 86 -4.15 -17.84 1.04
CA HIS A 86 -2.82 -18.25 0.58
C HIS A 86 -2.10 -17.18 -0.23
N ALA A 87 -2.81 -16.14 -0.68
CA ALA A 87 -2.26 -14.98 -1.37
C ALA A 87 -1.90 -13.82 -0.41
N GLU A 88 -1.55 -14.14 0.83
CA GLU A 88 -1.19 -13.15 1.85
C GLU A 88 0.09 -12.39 1.50
N ILE A 89 0.02 -11.06 1.58
CA ILE A 89 1.16 -10.16 1.46
C ILE A 89 1.49 -9.61 2.83
N ASN A 90 2.61 -10.05 3.41
CA ASN A 90 3.13 -9.62 4.70
C ASN A 90 4.31 -8.66 4.54
N VAL A 91 4.27 -7.50 5.20
CA VAL A 91 5.34 -6.48 5.16
C VAL A 91 5.63 -5.95 6.56
N GLU A 92 6.91 -5.71 6.83
CA GLU A 92 7.39 -4.95 7.99
C GLU A 92 7.88 -3.58 7.54
N SER A 93 7.68 -2.56 8.37
CA SER A 93 8.21 -1.22 8.13
C SER A 93 8.37 -0.45 9.44
N ASP A 94 8.92 0.76 9.38
CA ASP A 94 9.16 1.60 10.57
C ASP A 94 7.86 2.02 11.27
N THR A 95 6.78 2.16 10.53
CA THR A 95 5.46 2.52 11.05
C THR A 95 4.41 1.52 10.55
N PRO A 96 3.35 1.25 11.34
CA PRO A 96 2.29 0.33 10.92
C PRO A 96 1.56 0.83 9.67
N ALA A 97 1.39 2.15 9.51
CA ALA A 97 0.77 2.73 8.33
C ALA A 97 1.62 2.55 7.07
N ARG A 98 2.95 2.71 7.16
CA ARG A 98 3.86 2.47 6.03
C ARG A 98 3.94 1.00 5.65
N ALA A 99 3.97 0.10 6.64
CA ALA A 99 3.87 -1.34 6.38
C ALA A 99 2.57 -1.68 5.62
N TRP A 100 1.46 -1.12 6.08
CA TRP A 100 0.15 -1.33 5.45
C TRP A 100 0.08 -0.73 4.04
N LEU A 101 0.64 0.46 3.83
CA LEU A 101 0.74 1.09 2.51
C LEU A 101 1.46 0.16 1.52
N ILE A 102 2.63 -0.37 1.88
CA ILE A 102 3.39 -1.26 0.99
C ILE A 102 2.59 -2.53 0.66
N CYS A 103 1.90 -3.13 1.66
CA CYS A 103 0.99 -4.24 1.43
C CYS A 103 -0.09 -3.91 0.40
N ILE A 104 -0.75 -2.75 0.54
CA ILE A 104 -1.81 -2.31 -0.39
C ILE A 104 -1.26 -2.17 -1.80
N LEU A 105 -0.12 -1.48 -1.96
CA LEU A 105 0.48 -1.23 -3.26
C LEU A 105 0.88 -2.54 -3.97
N ARG A 106 1.49 -3.49 -3.23
CA ARG A 106 1.85 -4.80 -3.76
C ARG A 106 0.64 -5.64 -4.14
N ALA A 107 -0.44 -5.57 -3.36
CA ALA A 107 -1.70 -6.24 -3.69
C ALA A 107 -2.31 -5.68 -4.99
N CYS A 108 -2.35 -4.35 -5.13
CA CYS A 108 -2.80 -3.72 -6.38
C CYS A 108 -1.96 -4.13 -7.59
N LEU A 109 -0.63 -4.25 -7.41
CA LEU A 109 0.27 -4.69 -8.48
C LEU A 109 -0.05 -6.12 -8.89
N SER A 110 -0.22 -7.02 -7.91
CA SER A 110 -0.59 -8.41 -8.17
C SER A 110 -1.93 -8.54 -8.90
N GLN A 111 -2.94 -7.72 -8.55
CA GLN A 111 -4.21 -7.70 -9.27
C GLN A 111 -4.06 -7.21 -10.72
N GLN A 112 -3.18 -6.25 -10.99
CA GLN A 112 -2.94 -5.75 -12.35
C GLN A 112 -2.16 -6.74 -13.21
N GLU A 113 -1.23 -7.50 -12.61
CA GLU A 113 -0.45 -8.52 -13.33
C GLU A 113 -1.25 -9.79 -13.62
N ALA A 114 -2.32 -10.04 -12.86
CA ALA A 114 -3.22 -11.18 -13.07
C ALA A 114 -4.37 -10.91 -14.05
N ALA A 115 -4.58 -9.65 -14.46
CA ALA A 115 -5.65 -9.21 -15.36
C ALA A 115 -5.23 -9.23 -16.84
#